data_AF-A0A501XIR1-F1
#
_entry.id   AF-A0A501XIR1-F1
#
_cell.length_a   1.000
_cell.length_b   1.000
_cell.length_c   1.000
_cell.angle_alpha   90.00
_cell.angle_beta   90.00
_cell.angle_gamma   90.00
#
_symmetry.space_group_name_H-M   'P 1'
#
loop_
_entity.id
_entity.type
_entity.pdbx_description
1 polymer ?
#
loop_
_entity_poly.entity_id
_entity_poly.type
_entity_poly.pdbx_seq_one_letter_code
_entity_poly.pdbx_strand_id
1 'polypeptide(L)'
;MSPAGIPMFYGAADLETALVEVAEAGGRFAAGTFETLKHVMVLDVRHAPAVPSLFDSVHAKDRAVAQFMQMFITDFGLLSTGSFARTSTTCRHRSSPSSSGRRSSAKTGSRS
;
A
#
# COMPACT_ATOMS: atom_id res chain seq x y z
N MET A 1 -7.81 -2.35 3.68
CA MET A 1 -7.82 -1.89 5.09
C MET A 1 -8.37 -2.94 6.07
N SER A 2 -7.94 -4.20 5.97
CA SER A 2 -8.10 -5.16 7.07
C SER A 2 -6.86 -6.04 7.15
N PRO A 3 -6.49 -6.51 8.35
CA PRO A 3 -5.52 -7.57 8.49
C PRO A 3 -5.93 -8.79 7.66
N ALA A 4 -4.95 -9.51 7.11
CA ALA A 4 -5.21 -10.77 6.44
C ALA A 4 -5.98 -11.72 7.38
N GLY A 5 -7.04 -12.34 6.86
CA GLY A 5 -7.89 -13.26 7.62
C GLY A 5 -9.22 -12.68 8.13
N ILE A 6 -9.48 -11.38 7.94
CA ILE A 6 -10.78 -10.78 8.25
C ILE A 6 -11.52 -10.42 6.94
N PRO A 7 -12.69 -11.03 6.66
CA PRO A 7 -13.45 -10.75 5.44
C PRO A 7 -13.97 -9.31 5.45
N MET A 8 -13.80 -8.61 4.34
CA MET A 8 -14.24 -7.24 4.13
C MET A 8 -14.82 -7.07 2.73
N PHE A 9 -15.81 -6.20 2.61
CA PHE A 9 -16.36 -5.74 1.33
C PHE A 9 -15.86 -4.32 1.06
N TYR A 10 -15.17 -4.12 -0.06
CA TYR A 10 -14.74 -2.81 -0.55
C TYR A 10 -15.55 -2.45 -1.78
N GLY A 11 -16.12 -1.25 -1.79
CA GLY A 11 -16.90 -0.73 -2.90
C GLY A 11 -16.89 0.79 -2.88
N ALA A 12 -17.29 1.38 -4.00
CA ALA A 12 -17.35 2.83 -4.18
C ALA A 12 -18.80 3.30 -4.37
N ALA A 13 -19.02 4.61 -4.20
CA ALA A 13 -20.32 5.23 -4.40
C ALA A 13 -20.70 5.33 -5.90
N ASP A 14 -19.72 5.33 -6.79
CA ASP A 14 -19.90 5.43 -8.23
C ASP A 14 -18.89 4.56 -9.01
N LEU A 15 -19.21 4.31 -10.28
CA LEU A 15 -18.43 3.43 -11.15
C LEU A 15 -17.04 3.98 -11.45
N GLU A 16 -16.91 5.29 -11.65
CA GLU A 16 -15.64 5.93 -11.99
C GLU A 16 -14.63 5.75 -10.86
N THR A 17 -15.05 6.00 -9.62
CA THR A 17 -14.24 5.79 -8.42
C THR A 17 -13.84 4.32 -8.27
N ALA A 18 -14.77 3.38 -8.46
CA ALA A 18 -14.46 1.95 -8.41
C ALA A 18 -13.41 1.53 -9.46
N LEU A 19 -13.49 2.09 -10.67
CA LEU A 19 -12.52 1.82 -11.73
C LEU A 19 -11.15 2.41 -11.40
N VAL A 20 -11.07 3.65 -10.90
CA VAL A 20 -9.80 4.27 -10.50
C VAL A 20 -9.10 3.47 -9.39
N GLU A 21 -9.87 2.89 -8.46
CA GLU A 21 -9.30 2.08 -7.36
C GLU A 21 -8.81 0.69 -7.79
N VAL A 22 -9.43 0.08 -8.81
CA VAL A 22 -9.14 -1.32 -9.21
C VAL A 22 -8.27 -1.41 -10.47
N ALA A 23 -8.36 -0.44 -11.38
CA ALA A 23 -7.67 -0.50 -12.67
C ALA A 23 -6.22 -0.02 -12.56
N GLU A 24 -5.28 -0.95 -12.45
CA GLU A 24 -3.84 -0.64 -12.54
C GLU A 24 -3.37 -0.38 -13.99
N ALA A 25 -4.09 -0.96 -14.96
CA ALA A 25 -3.83 -0.83 -16.39
C ALA A 25 -5.14 -1.01 -17.19
N GLY A 26 -5.09 -0.71 -18.49
CA GLY A 26 -6.24 -0.95 -19.38
C GLY A 26 -6.62 -2.43 -19.44
N GLY A 27 -7.92 -2.73 -19.33
CA GLY A 27 -8.42 -4.09 -19.24
C GLY A 27 -9.95 -4.18 -19.38
N ARG A 28 -10.48 -5.40 -19.24
CA ARG A 28 -11.92 -5.64 -19.17
C ARG A 28 -12.31 -5.76 -17.70
N PHE A 29 -13.32 -5.01 -17.28
CA PHE A 29 -13.82 -4.98 -15.92
C PHE A 29 -15.31 -5.34 -15.92
N ALA A 30 -15.75 -5.99 -14.85
CA ALA A 30 -17.16 -6.19 -14.56
C ALA A 30 -17.50 -5.38 -13.31
N ALA A 31 -18.59 -4.64 -13.36
CA ALA A 31 -19.10 -3.86 -12.24
C ALA A 31 -20.51 -4.31 -11.88
N GLY A 32 -20.85 -4.21 -10.60
CA GLY A 32 -22.17 -4.52 -10.07
C GLY A 32 -22.51 -3.58 -8.93
N THR A 33 -23.80 -3.31 -8.76
CA THR A 33 -24.32 -2.55 -7.63
C THR A 33 -24.81 -3.50 -6.55
N PHE A 34 -24.61 -3.11 -5.29
CA PHE A 34 -25.02 -3.90 -4.14
C PHE A 34 -25.83 -3.02 -3.19
N GLU A 35 -26.87 -3.60 -2.62
CA GLU A 35 -27.67 -2.96 -1.58
C GLU A 35 -27.57 -3.75 -0.27
N THR A 36 -27.61 -3.04 0.86
CA THR A 36 -27.60 -3.68 2.17
C THR A 36 -28.98 -4.18 2.52
N LEU A 37 -29.10 -5.47 2.86
CA LEU A 37 -30.37 -6.08 3.28
C LEU A 37 -30.88 -5.58 4.65
N LYS A 38 -30.00 -4.93 5.42
CA LYS A 38 -30.28 -4.40 6.76
C LYS A 38 -29.70 -3.00 6.89
N HIS A 39 -30.24 -2.22 7.81
CA HIS A 39 -29.62 -0.95 8.18
C HIS A 39 -28.23 -1.18 8.76
N VAL A 40 -27.24 -0.51 8.18
CA VAL A 40 -25.86 -0.50 8.64
C VAL A 40 -25.53 0.87 9.24
N MET A 41 -24.81 0.87 10.36
CA MET A 41 -24.26 2.10 10.92
C MET A 41 -22.91 2.34 10.26
N VAL A 42 -22.81 3.42 9.49
CA VAL A 42 -21.56 3.80 8.82
C VAL A 42 -20.89 4.90 9.61
N LEU A 43 -19.61 4.69 9.94
CA LEU A 43 -18.78 5.73 10.53
C LEU A 43 -18.27 6.66 9.42
N ASP A 44 -18.68 7.92 9.47
CA ASP A 44 -18.16 8.94 8.55
C ASP A 44 -16.78 9.40 9.01
N VAL A 45 -15.76 9.03 8.23
CA VAL A 45 -14.35 9.34 8.49
C VAL A 45 -13.79 10.42 7.55
N ARG A 46 -14.65 11.15 6.82
CA ARG A 46 -14.19 12.19 5.88
C ARG A 46 -13.55 13.38 6.59
N HIS A 47 -13.98 13.65 7.83
CA HIS A 47 -13.48 14.76 8.64
C HIS A 47 -13.21 14.26 10.06
N ALA A 48 -12.00 14.50 10.56
CA ALA A 48 -11.71 14.26 11.96
C ALA A 48 -12.28 15.40 12.82
N PRO A 49 -12.77 15.10 14.03
CA PRO A 49 -13.12 16.14 14.99
C PRO A 49 -11.88 16.96 15.38
N ALA A 50 -12.11 18.22 15.75
CA ALA A 50 -11.05 19.07 16.28
C ALA A 50 -10.51 18.47 17.59
N VAL A 51 -9.19 18.52 17.77
CA VAL A 51 -8.55 18.05 19.00
C VAL A 51 -8.78 19.08 20.10
N PRO A 52 -9.47 18.72 21.21
CA PRO A 52 -9.68 19.62 22.32
C PRO A 52 -8.37 20.06 22.98
N SER A 53 -8.40 21.24 23.59
CA SER A 53 -7.29 21.77 24.39
C SER A 53 -6.98 20.86 25.58
N LEU A 54 -5.71 20.83 26.00
CA LEU A 54 -5.30 20.15 27.25
C LEU A 54 -6.00 20.71 28.49
N PHE A 55 -6.44 21.96 28.44
CA PHE A 55 -7.09 22.65 29.55
C PHE A 55 -8.62 22.61 29.45
N ASP A 56 -9.19 21.98 28.42
CA ASP A 56 -10.64 21.79 28.31
C ASP A 56 -11.05 20.53 29.11
N SER A 57 -11.35 20.74 30.39
CA SER A 57 -11.76 19.67 31.31
C SER A 57 -13.07 18.97 30.91
N VAL A 58 -13.92 19.60 30.09
CA VAL A 58 -15.22 19.04 29.67
C VAL A 58 -15.02 17.99 28.59
N HIS A 59 -14.11 18.25 27.63
CA HIS A 59 -13.87 17.39 26.47
C HIS A 59 -12.52 16.66 26.51
N ALA A 60 -11.78 16.72 27.62
CA ALA A 60 -10.46 16.09 27.77
C ALA A 60 -10.45 14.60 27.39
N LYS A 61 -11.54 13.87 27.68
CA LYS A 61 -11.70 12.44 27.35
C LYS A 61 -11.75 12.17 25.83
N ASP A 62 -12.24 13.11 25.05
CA ASP A 62 -12.45 12.95 23.60
C ASP A 62 -11.16 13.24 22.82
N ARG A 63 -10.15 13.83 23.49
CA ARG A 63 -8.88 14.22 22.88
C ARG A 63 -8.13 13.05 22.27
N ALA A 64 -8.08 11.90 22.96
CA ALA A 64 -7.40 10.71 22.45
C ALA A 64 -8.05 10.18 21.17
N VAL A 65 -9.39 10.16 21.13
CA VAL A 65 -10.16 9.74 19.96
C VAL A 65 -9.97 10.72 18.80
N ALA A 66 -10.04 12.03 19.06
CA ALA A 66 -9.82 13.04 18.03
C ALA A 66 -8.42 12.98 17.43
N GLN A 67 -7.39 12.77 18.26
CA GLN A 67 -6.02 12.57 17.79
C GLN A 67 -5.88 11.30 16.95
N PHE A 68 -6.46 10.18 17.41
CA PHE A 68 -6.49 8.94 16.64
C PHE A 68 -7.12 9.15 15.27
N MET A 69 -8.30 9.79 15.20
CA MET A 69 -8.99 10.03 13.93
C MET A 69 -8.18 10.92 12.99
N GLN A 70 -7.50 11.96 13.50
CA GLN A 70 -6.63 12.79 12.67
C GLN A 70 -5.43 12.02 12.13
N MET A 71 -4.76 11.22 12.96
CA MET A 71 -3.63 10.39 12.51
C MET A 71 -4.10 9.35 11.49
N PHE A 72 -5.20 8.66 11.76
CA PHE A 72 -5.78 7.66 10.87
C PHE A 72 -6.09 8.24 9.48
N ILE A 73 -6.78 9.38 9.41
CA ILE A 73 -7.08 10.04 8.13
C ILE A 73 -5.78 10.46 7.40
N THR A 74 -4.81 11.00 8.15
CA THR A 74 -3.52 11.43 7.59
C THR A 74 -2.76 10.27 6.96
N ASP A 75 -2.71 9.12 7.64
CA ASP A 75 -2.02 7.93 7.15
C ASP A 75 -2.59 7.47 5.79
N PHE A 76 -3.90 7.57 5.57
CA PHE A 76 -4.51 7.25 4.27
C PHE A 76 -4.34 8.34 3.22
N GLY A 77 -4.38 9.61 3.60
CA GLY A 77 -4.15 10.72 2.69
C GLY A 77 -2.74 10.67 2.07
N LEU A 78 -1.73 10.30 2.87
CA LEU A 78 -0.35 10.17 2.42
C LEU A 78 -0.14 9.01 1.44
N LEU A 79 -0.97 7.96 1.50
CA LEU A 79 -0.91 6.82 0.57
C LEU A 79 -1.55 7.14 -0.79
N SER A 80 -2.46 8.10 -0.86
CA SER A 80 -3.09 8.56 -2.12
C SER A 80 -2.17 9.49 -2.92
N THR A 81 -1.35 10.30 -2.25
CA THR A 81 -0.36 11.17 -2.90
C THR A 81 1.01 10.48 -3.00
N GLY A 82 1.05 9.33 -3.66
CA GLY A 82 2.30 8.67 -4.01
C GLY A 82 3.11 9.49 -5.02
N SER A 83 3.88 10.47 -4.56
CA SER A 83 5.08 10.93 -5.27
C SER A 83 6.08 9.78 -5.29
N PHE A 84 6.13 9.07 -6.41
CA PHE A 84 7.06 7.97 -6.65
C PHE A 84 8.48 8.53 -6.84
N ALA A 85 9.12 8.93 -5.75
CA ALA A 85 10.56 9.19 -5.74
C ALA A 85 11.30 7.86 -5.89
N ARG A 86 11.48 7.45 -7.16
CA ARG A 86 12.27 6.30 -7.57
C ARG A 86 13.74 6.62 -7.28
N THR A 87 14.22 6.39 -6.06
CA THR A 87 15.67 6.30 -5.84
C THR A 87 16.15 5.05 -6.56
N SER A 88 16.68 5.26 -7.75
CA SER A 88 17.46 4.29 -8.50
C SER A 88 18.73 3.97 -7.69
N THR A 89 18.63 3.01 -6.79
CA THR A 89 19.81 2.32 -6.29
C THR A 89 20.36 1.51 -7.45
N THR A 90 21.31 2.10 -8.16
CA THR A 90 22.14 1.38 -9.12
C THR A 90 22.86 0.27 -8.36
N CYS A 91 22.43 -0.97 -8.55
CA CYS A 91 23.23 -2.14 -8.25
C CYS A 91 24.51 -2.05 -9.08
N ARG A 92 25.55 -1.44 -8.50
CA ARG A 92 26.91 -1.55 -9.02
C ARG A 92 27.30 -3.02 -8.91
N HIS A 93 27.25 -3.71 -10.04
CA HIS A 93 27.81 -5.03 -10.24
C HIS A 93 29.30 -4.97 -9.86
N ARG A 94 29.63 -5.39 -8.65
CA ARG A 94 31.00 -5.50 -8.17
C ARG A 94 31.56 -6.75 -8.84
N SER A 95 32.30 -6.57 -9.93
CA SER A 95 33.11 -7.63 -10.54
C SER A 95 34.17 -8.04 -9.52
N SER A 96 34.00 -9.22 -8.93
CA SER A 96 35.03 -9.89 -8.13
C SER A 96 36.20 -10.27 -9.04
N PRO A 97 37.47 -10.03 -8.66
CA PRO A 97 38.62 -10.52 -9.41
C PRO A 97 38.77 -12.03 -9.14
N SER A 98 38.59 -12.86 -10.17
CA SER A 98 38.88 -14.30 -10.08
C SER A 98 40.40 -14.50 -10.05
N SER A 99 40.90 -14.90 -8.90
CA SER A 99 42.27 -15.34 -8.68
C SER A 99 42.60 -16.60 -9.48
N SER A 100 43.65 -16.49 -10.28
CA SER A 100 44.64 -17.51 -10.63
C SER A 100 44.46 -18.90 -9.99
N GLY A 101 44.12 -19.89 -10.82
CA GLY A 101 44.12 -21.30 -10.48
C GLY A 101 44.62 -22.17 -11.64
N ARG A 102 45.91 -22.54 -11.58
CA ARG A 102 46.56 -23.54 -12.44
C ARG A 102 45.80 -24.88 -12.46
N ARG A 103 45.70 -25.51 -13.64
CA ARG A 103 45.79 -26.98 -13.91
C ARG A 103 45.61 -27.20 -15.43
N SER A 104 46.68 -27.51 -16.15
CA SER A 104 47.20 -28.86 -16.46
C SER A 104 46.67 -29.39 -17.79
N SER A 105 47.58 -29.35 -18.76
CA SER A 105 47.55 -29.96 -20.08
C SER A 105 47.22 -31.45 -20.06
N ALA A 106 46.28 -31.88 -20.90
CA ALA A 106 46.03 -33.28 -21.20
C ALA A 106 45.86 -33.49 -22.72
N LYS A 107 46.93 -34.05 -23.30
CA LYS A 107 47.00 -35.05 -24.37
C LYS A 107 46.11 -34.90 -25.62
N THR A 108 46.80 -34.52 -26.69
CA THR A 108 46.57 -34.88 -28.10
C THR A 108 46.45 -36.39 -28.32
N GLY A 109 45.53 -36.80 -29.20
CA GLY A 109 45.61 -38.11 -29.86
C GLY A 109 44.28 -38.70 -30.33
N SER A 110 43.92 -38.48 -31.60
CA SER A 110 43.27 -39.50 -32.42
C SER A 110 43.71 -39.34 -33.87
N ARG A 111 44.52 -40.29 -34.32
CA ARG A 111 44.89 -40.53 -35.71
C ARG A 111 43.70 -41.13 -36.46
N SER A 112 43.58 -40.77 -37.73
CA SER A 112 43.03 -41.62 -38.78
C SER A 112 44.06 -42.65 -39.23
#